data_AF-A0A2Z6MCU3-F1
#
_entry.id   AF-A0A2Z6MCU3-F1
#
_cell.length_a   1.000
_cell.length_b   1.000
_cell.length_c   1.000
_cell.angle_alpha   90.00
_cell.angle_beta   90.00
_cell.angle_gamma   90.00
#
_symmetry.space_group_name_H-M   'P 1'
#
loop_
_entity.id
_entity.type
_entity.pdbx_description
1 polymer ?
#
loop_
_entity_poly.entity_id
_entity_poly.type
_entity_poly.pdbx_seq_one_letter_code
_entity_poly.pdbx_strand_id
1 'polypeptide(L)'
;MSSSHSQVGYLIPLNHNFEEEKQKASIPKLPISDGTNIIGRNNLCVTDKRLSRKHLTITASTDGTANLHVEGTNPVVVNSGNKRRKLNSKETVTISDGDVIELIPGHHLFKYQVSKRSSSGADNEARERGRNAATQKHDKIVATQKHDKIAVTQRHNYSRSCEEAIRDFRVADDQIPCTFRLLRVQGLPPWANTSCVSISDVIQGDILVAILSNYMVDVDWLVPACPALSKVPHVLVLHGEGDERVACIKRSKPKNWILHKPPLPISFGTHHSKAMFLVYPRGVRIIVHTANLIYVDWNNKSQGLWMQDFPWKDQHSLSKGSGFENDLVEYLSALKWPEFSVNLPSLGNFSICPSFFKKFDYSDAMVRLIASVPGYHSGNGLKKWGHMKLRSVLQECTFDEEFKKSPLVYQFSSLGSLDEKWMVELASSMSAGLSKDKVPLGMGEPQIIWPTVEDVRCSIEGYAAGSAIPSPLKNVEKAFLKKYWAKWKANHTGRTTSKEDLQGRLVFSA
;
A
#
# COMPACT_ATOMS: atom_id res chain seq x y z
N MET A 1 45.61 -3.40 -29.58
CA MET A 1 44.91 -4.36 -30.47
C MET A 1 43.45 -4.39 -30.05
N SER A 2 42.51 -4.51 -30.99
CA SER A 2 41.08 -4.59 -30.66
C SER A 2 40.68 -6.02 -30.35
N SER A 3 40.24 -6.31 -29.13
CA SER A 3 39.63 -7.60 -28.79
C SER A 3 38.18 -7.62 -29.27
N SER A 4 37.95 -8.19 -30.45
CA SER A 4 36.59 -8.43 -30.97
C SER A 4 35.90 -9.53 -30.15
N HIS A 5 35.29 -9.16 -29.03
CA HIS A 5 34.50 -10.07 -28.21
C HIS A 5 33.36 -10.66 -29.05
N SER A 6 33.46 -11.94 -29.40
CA SER A 6 32.45 -12.62 -30.21
C SER A 6 31.11 -12.62 -29.49
N GLN A 7 30.02 -12.26 -30.20
CA GLN A 7 28.69 -12.28 -29.60
C GLN A 7 28.24 -13.74 -29.39
N VAL A 8 27.95 -14.12 -28.14
CA VAL A 8 27.55 -15.48 -27.76
C VAL A 8 26.05 -15.62 -27.54
N GLY A 9 25.33 -14.53 -27.32
CA GLY A 9 23.88 -14.57 -27.11
C GLY A 9 23.21 -13.21 -26.99
N TYR A 10 22.01 -13.21 -26.40
CA TYR A 10 21.20 -12.04 -26.12
C TYR A 10 20.39 -12.21 -24.83
N LEU A 11 19.96 -11.08 -24.26
CA LEU A 11 18.77 -11.02 -23.41
C LEU A 11 17.60 -10.42 -24.21
N ILE A 12 16.49 -11.16 -24.30
CA ILE A 12 15.24 -10.74 -24.96
C ILE A 12 14.27 -10.22 -23.90
N PRO A 13 13.77 -8.97 -23.98
CA PRO A 13 12.75 -8.48 -23.06
C PRO A 13 11.44 -9.27 -23.22
N LEU A 14 10.82 -9.61 -22.09
CA LEU A 14 9.53 -10.28 -22.02
C LEU A 14 8.48 -9.36 -21.39
N ASN A 15 7.24 -9.47 -21.86
CA ASN A 15 6.08 -8.88 -21.19
C ASN A 15 5.72 -9.65 -19.90
N HIS A 16 4.73 -9.17 -19.15
CA HIS A 16 4.27 -9.82 -17.91
C HIS A 16 3.60 -11.20 -18.12
N ASN A 17 3.31 -11.60 -19.37
CA ASN A 17 2.80 -12.92 -19.74
C ASN A 17 3.94 -13.89 -20.15
N PHE A 18 5.22 -13.48 -20.02
CA PHE A 18 6.41 -14.20 -20.49
C PHE A 18 6.55 -14.32 -22.03
N GLU A 19 5.84 -13.48 -22.79
CA GLU A 19 5.95 -13.41 -24.25
C GLU A 19 6.99 -12.37 -24.68
N GLU A 20 7.67 -12.62 -25.81
CA GLU A 20 8.69 -11.71 -26.37
C GLU A 20 8.04 -10.39 -26.86
N GLU A 21 8.58 -9.23 -26.47
CA GLU A 21 8.03 -7.91 -26.87
C GLU A 21 8.23 -7.62 -28.38
N LYS A 22 7.31 -8.12 -29.20
CA LYS A 22 7.34 -7.98 -30.66
C LYS A 22 6.68 -6.67 -31.11
N GLN A 23 7.55 -5.71 -31.42
CA GLN A 23 7.29 -4.32 -31.87
C GLN A 23 7.00 -3.33 -30.73
N LYS A 24 7.64 -2.14 -30.81
CA LYS A 24 7.57 -1.03 -29.83
C LYS A 24 7.87 -1.42 -28.36
N ALA A 25 8.76 -2.38 -28.15
CA ALA A 25 9.38 -2.65 -26.85
C ALA A 25 9.95 -1.36 -26.24
N SER A 26 9.69 -1.13 -24.94
CA SER A 26 10.21 0.06 -24.23
C SER A 26 11.66 -0.10 -23.76
N ILE A 27 12.17 -1.34 -23.84
CA ILE A 27 13.49 -1.77 -23.39
C ILE A 27 14.15 -2.55 -24.55
N PRO A 28 15.43 -2.30 -24.89
CA PRO A 28 16.08 -2.97 -26.03
C PRO A 28 16.47 -4.43 -25.75
N LYS A 29 16.52 -5.25 -26.80
CA LYS A 29 17.21 -6.56 -26.79
C LYS A 29 18.69 -6.33 -26.54
N LEU A 30 19.25 -6.83 -25.44
CA LEU A 30 20.67 -6.65 -25.13
C LEU A 30 21.51 -7.73 -25.80
N PRO A 31 22.63 -7.40 -26.46
CA PRO A 31 23.63 -8.39 -26.87
C PRO A 31 24.42 -8.89 -25.65
N ILE A 32 24.82 -10.16 -25.67
CA ILE A 32 25.74 -10.77 -24.71
C ILE A 32 26.95 -11.29 -25.49
N SER A 33 28.14 -10.84 -25.12
CA SER A 33 29.42 -11.20 -25.76
C SER A 33 30.27 -12.09 -24.86
N ASP A 34 31.24 -12.78 -25.44
CA ASP A 34 32.18 -13.63 -24.71
C ASP A 34 32.95 -12.85 -23.64
N GLY A 35 33.00 -13.40 -22.42
CA GLY A 35 33.51 -12.74 -21.23
C GLY A 35 32.45 -11.96 -20.44
N THR A 36 32.87 -10.84 -19.86
CA THR A 36 32.15 -10.13 -18.79
C THR A 36 31.18 -9.07 -19.31
N ASN A 37 29.88 -9.27 -19.12
CA ASN A 37 28.81 -8.36 -19.55
C ASN A 37 28.19 -7.68 -18.32
N ILE A 38 28.27 -6.35 -18.22
CA ILE A 38 27.66 -5.57 -17.12
C ILE A 38 26.27 -5.08 -17.53
N ILE A 39 25.27 -5.38 -16.69
CA ILE A 39 23.87 -5.04 -16.95
C ILE A 39 23.25 -4.31 -15.75
N GLY A 40 22.51 -3.25 -16.02
CA GLY A 40 21.76 -2.48 -15.03
C GLY A 40 21.03 -1.32 -15.69
N ARG A 41 20.63 -0.33 -14.88
CA ARG A 41 19.75 0.77 -15.31
C ARG A 41 20.31 1.59 -16.48
N ASN A 42 21.63 1.69 -16.60
CA ASN A 42 22.26 2.39 -17.72
C ASN A 42 22.04 1.69 -19.07
N ASN A 43 21.92 0.36 -19.09
CA ASN A 43 21.73 -0.44 -20.30
C ASN A 43 20.27 -0.42 -20.80
N LEU A 44 19.31 -0.18 -19.89
CA LEU A 44 17.87 -0.30 -20.18
C LEU A 44 17.15 1.04 -20.37
N CYS A 45 17.81 2.16 -20.06
CA CYS A 45 17.23 3.51 -20.05
C CYS A 45 16.00 3.70 -19.13
N VAL A 46 15.69 2.75 -18.25
CA VAL A 46 14.52 2.82 -17.34
C VAL A 46 14.72 3.80 -16.18
N THR A 47 13.63 4.42 -15.73
CA THR A 47 13.61 5.35 -14.59
C THR A 47 13.61 4.65 -13.22
N ASP A 48 13.41 3.33 -13.17
CA ASP A 48 13.29 2.54 -11.95
C ASP A 48 14.56 2.61 -11.08
N LYS A 49 14.47 3.30 -9.94
CA LYS A 49 15.59 3.51 -9.03
C LYS A 49 15.95 2.26 -8.21
N ARG A 50 15.11 1.21 -8.19
CA ARG A 50 15.44 -0.10 -7.58
C ARG A 50 16.56 -0.80 -8.36
N LEU A 51 16.59 -0.59 -9.68
CA LEU A 51 17.62 -1.12 -10.56
C LEU A 51 18.90 -0.29 -10.41
N SER A 52 20.00 -0.96 -10.04
CA SER A 52 21.32 -0.36 -9.84
C SER A 52 21.97 -0.01 -11.19
N ARG A 53 22.96 0.91 -11.23
CA ARG A 53 23.65 1.24 -12.50
C ARG A 53 24.43 0.05 -13.07
N LYS A 54 25.20 -0.62 -12.19
CA LYS A 54 25.71 -2.00 -12.33
C LYS A 54 24.82 -2.84 -11.41
N HIS A 55 24.01 -3.74 -11.94
CA HIS A 55 23.01 -4.48 -11.17
C HIS A 55 23.24 -5.99 -11.19
N LEU A 56 23.69 -6.52 -12.32
CA LEU A 56 24.30 -7.84 -12.39
C LEU A 56 25.45 -7.85 -13.40
N THR A 57 26.27 -8.88 -13.29
CA THR A 57 27.34 -9.21 -14.23
C THR A 57 27.05 -10.60 -14.78
N ILE A 58 27.03 -10.77 -16.11
CA ILE A 58 26.96 -12.07 -16.78
C ILE A 58 28.32 -12.36 -17.40
N THR A 59 29.04 -13.35 -16.87
CA THR A 59 30.23 -13.91 -17.51
C THR A 59 29.79 -15.06 -18.40
N ALA A 60 29.77 -14.84 -19.71
CA ALA A 60 29.31 -15.82 -20.70
C ALA A 60 30.50 -16.44 -21.47
N SER A 61 30.35 -17.68 -21.90
CA SER A 61 31.36 -18.46 -22.63
C SER A 61 30.87 -18.83 -24.03
N THR A 62 31.79 -19.00 -24.99
CA THR A 62 31.48 -19.51 -26.35
C THR A 62 30.88 -20.93 -26.40
N ASP A 63 30.88 -21.67 -25.29
CA ASP A 63 30.17 -22.95 -25.13
C ASP A 63 28.64 -22.80 -24.88
N GLY A 64 28.16 -21.57 -24.66
CA GLY A 64 26.75 -21.26 -24.41
C GLY A 64 26.35 -21.20 -22.94
N THR A 65 27.22 -21.64 -22.02
CA THR A 65 27.02 -21.43 -20.58
C THR A 65 27.28 -19.97 -20.20
N ALA A 66 26.60 -19.49 -19.16
CA ALA A 66 26.89 -18.21 -18.56
C ALA A 66 26.69 -18.23 -17.05
N ASN A 67 27.49 -17.47 -16.32
CA ASN A 67 27.37 -17.28 -14.87
C ASN A 67 26.91 -15.86 -14.57
N LEU A 68 25.75 -15.75 -13.92
CA LEU A 68 25.12 -14.51 -13.50
C LEU A 68 25.47 -14.24 -12.03
N HIS A 69 26.07 -13.09 -11.76
CA HIS A 69 26.44 -12.59 -10.43
C HIS A 69 25.65 -11.32 -10.08
N VAL A 70 25.07 -11.24 -8.89
CA VAL A 70 24.25 -10.10 -8.47
C VAL A 70 25.10 -9.00 -7.83
N GLU A 71 25.29 -7.91 -8.56
CA GLU A 71 26.09 -6.74 -8.15
C GLU A 71 25.25 -5.71 -7.37
N GLY A 72 23.95 -5.68 -7.64
CA GLY A 72 23.00 -4.75 -7.03
C GLY A 72 22.70 -5.08 -5.57
N THR A 73 22.13 -4.11 -4.87
CA THR A 73 21.61 -4.29 -3.49
C THR A 73 20.23 -4.94 -3.46
N ASN A 74 19.45 -4.82 -4.54
CA ASN A 74 18.18 -5.52 -4.71
C ASN A 74 18.42 -6.92 -5.33
N PRO A 75 17.60 -7.92 -4.95
CA PRO A 75 17.76 -9.29 -5.43
C PRO A 75 17.29 -9.46 -6.88
N VAL A 76 17.93 -10.38 -7.60
CA VAL A 76 17.54 -10.86 -8.94
C VAL A 76 16.79 -12.19 -8.78
N VAL A 77 15.97 -12.58 -9.76
CA VAL A 77 15.39 -13.93 -9.82
C VAL A 77 15.77 -14.59 -11.14
N VAL A 78 16.09 -15.88 -11.10
CA VAL A 78 16.27 -16.74 -12.27
C VAL A 78 15.25 -17.87 -12.20
N ASN A 79 14.54 -18.12 -13.29
CA ASN A 79 13.59 -19.23 -13.44
C ASN A 79 14.07 -20.16 -14.55
N SER A 80 14.65 -21.29 -14.14
CA SER A 80 15.13 -22.35 -15.03
C SER A 80 14.16 -23.53 -14.97
N GLY A 81 13.39 -23.77 -16.04
CA GLY A 81 12.49 -24.93 -16.15
C GLY A 81 11.53 -25.09 -14.95
N ASN A 82 10.76 -24.04 -14.63
CA ASN A 82 9.86 -23.93 -13.46
C ASN A 82 10.53 -23.85 -12.08
N LYS A 83 11.87 -23.87 -11.98
CA LYS A 83 12.59 -23.64 -10.71
C LYS A 83 12.96 -22.16 -10.56
N ARG A 84 12.04 -21.40 -9.95
CA ARG A 84 12.21 -19.97 -9.65
C ARG A 84 13.12 -19.75 -8.43
N ARG A 85 14.40 -19.46 -8.66
CA ARG A 85 15.42 -19.17 -7.63
C ARG A 85 15.63 -17.66 -7.49
N LYS A 86 15.42 -17.14 -6.27
CA LYS A 86 15.86 -15.79 -5.88
C LYS A 86 17.37 -15.80 -5.58
N LEU A 87 18.06 -14.73 -5.96
CA LEU A 87 19.47 -14.46 -5.69
C LEU A 87 19.62 -13.12 -4.98
N ASN A 88 20.33 -13.09 -3.86
CA ASN A 88 20.64 -11.85 -3.13
C ASN A 88 21.97 -11.24 -3.60
N SER A 89 22.30 -10.04 -3.12
CA SER A 89 23.56 -9.35 -3.46
C SER A 89 24.79 -10.23 -3.18
N LYS A 90 25.73 -10.27 -4.14
CA LYS A 90 26.93 -11.13 -4.21
C LYS A 90 26.68 -12.63 -4.44
N GLU A 91 25.44 -13.08 -4.60
CA GLU A 91 25.18 -14.48 -4.99
C GLU A 91 25.39 -14.68 -6.51
N THR A 92 25.69 -15.92 -6.90
CA THR A 92 25.97 -16.32 -8.28
C THR A 92 25.13 -17.56 -8.66
N VAL A 93 24.71 -17.66 -9.92
CA VAL A 93 24.14 -18.88 -10.51
C VAL A 93 24.59 -19.06 -11.96
N THR A 94 24.68 -20.30 -12.43
CA THR A 94 24.81 -20.61 -13.86
C THR A 94 23.42 -20.55 -14.51
N ILE A 95 23.33 -19.95 -15.70
CA ILE A 95 22.10 -19.82 -16.49
C ILE A 95 22.27 -20.53 -17.85
N SER A 96 21.15 -21.02 -18.41
CA SER A 96 21.09 -21.79 -19.66
C SER A 96 20.19 -21.13 -20.72
N ASP A 97 20.30 -21.57 -21.98
CA ASP A 97 19.41 -21.13 -23.07
C ASP A 97 17.93 -21.34 -22.67
N GLY A 98 17.14 -20.27 -22.77
CA GLY A 98 15.72 -20.28 -22.40
C GLY A 98 15.40 -19.84 -20.97
N ASP A 99 16.38 -19.71 -20.07
CA ASP A 99 16.16 -19.26 -18.69
C ASP A 99 15.61 -17.82 -18.65
N VAL A 100 14.66 -17.57 -17.73
CA VAL A 100 14.07 -16.25 -17.53
C VAL A 100 14.68 -15.56 -16.31
N ILE A 101 15.14 -14.34 -16.48
CA ILE A 101 15.76 -13.48 -15.48
C ILE A 101 14.81 -12.31 -15.18
N GLU A 102 14.39 -12.16 -13.93
CA GLU A 102 13.68 -10.97 -13.44
C GLU A 102 14.72 -10.09 -12.73
N LEU A 103 15.08 -8.93 -13.30
CA LEU A 103 16.12 -8.09 -12.69
C LEU A 103 15.68 -7.50 -11.35
N ILE A 104 14.38 -7.27 -11.18
CA ILE A 104 13.74 -7.00 -9.89
C ILE A 104 12.56 -7.98 -9.80
N PRO A 105 12.24 -8.62 -8.66
CA PRO A 105 11.20 -9.65 -8.62
C PRO A 105 9.86 -9.14 -9.19
N GLY A 106 9.33 -9.84 -10.20
CA GLY A 106 8.12 -9.50 -10.96
C GLY A 106 8.28 -8.40 -12.03
N HIS A 107 9.49 -7.89 -12.29
CA HIS A 107 9.73 -6.72 -13.15
C HIS A 107 11.01 -6.86 -13.99
N HIS A 108 11.06 -6.15 -15.13
CA HIS A 108 12.20 -6.15 -16.06
C HIS A 108 12.62 -7.59 -16.42
N LEU A 109 11.69 -8.32 -17.04
CA LEU A 109 11.85 -9.74 -17.36
C LEU A 109 12.65 -9.89 -18.66
N PHE A 110 13.61 -10.81 -18.67
CA PHE A 110 14.40 -11.16 -19.86
C PHE A 110 14.54 -12.66 -20.01
N LYS A 111 14.48 -13.16 -21.24
CA LYS A 111 14.90 -14.52 -21.59
C LYS A 111 16.35 -14.51 -22.07
N TYR A 112 17.20 -15.35 -21.51
CA TYR A 112 18.54 -15.60 -22.05
C TYR A 112 18.43 -16.49 -23.30
N GLN A 113 19.09 -16.10 -24.38
CA GLN A 113 19.13 -16.85 -25.64
C GLN A 113 20.56 -16.94 -26.16
N VAL A 114 21.04 -18.15 -26.43
CA VAL A 114 22.35 -18.43 -27.00
C VAL A 114 22.30 -18.33 -28.53
N SER A 115 23.31 -17.69 -29.12
CA SER A 115 23.43 -17.55 -30.58
C SER A 115 23.93 -18.87 -31.19
N LYS A 116 23.05 -19.59 -31.89
CA LYS A 116 23.44 -20.78 -32.66
C LYS A 116 24.43 -20.41 -33.77
N ARG A 117 25.59 -21.06 -33.80
CA ARG A 117 26.54 -20.94 -34.93
C ARG A 117 25.88 -21.44 -36.21
N SER A 118 25.92 -20.63 -37.26
CA SER A 118 25.50 -21.01 -38.60
C SER A 118 26.57 -21.91 -39.25
N SER A 119 26.48 -23.22 -39.04
CA SER A 119 27.22 -24.21 -39.83
C SER A 119 26.68 -24.24 -41.26
N SER A 120 27.43 -23.68 -42.20
CA SER A 120 27.06 -23.62 -43.62
C SER A 120 27.42 -24.90 -44.35
N GLY A 121 26.42 -25.53 -44.98
CA GLY A 121 26.56 -26.35 -46.20
C GLY A 121 27.42 -27.62 -46.12
N ALA A 122 26.74 -28.77 -46.01
CA ALA A 122 27.16 -30.02 -46.66
C ALA A 122 25.90 -30.86 -46.94
N ASP A 123 25.71 -31.29 -48.19
CA ASP A 123 24.53 -32.04 -48.62
C ASP A 123 24.54 -33.50 -48.14
N ASN A 124 23.33 -34.09 -48.06
CA ASN A 124 23.09 -35.48 -48.49
C ASN A 124 21.58 -35.76 -48.58
N GLU A 125 21.08 -36.04 -49.78
CA GLU A 125 19.75 -36.61 -49.98
C GLU A 125 19.76 -38.13 -49.70
N ALA A 126 18.86 -38.63 -48.85
CA ALA A 126 18.70 -40.07 -48.64
C ALA A 126 17.24 -40.48 -48.29
N ARG A 127 16.42 -40.57 -49.34
CA ARG A 127 15.26 -41.47 -49.52
C ARG A 127 14.57 -42.15 -48.31
N GLU A 128 13.29 -41.79 -48.18
CA GLU A 128 12.12 -42.69 -48.39
C GLU A 128 11.76 -43.82 -47.39
N ARG A 129 10.46 -44.11 -47.30
CA ARG A 129 9.76 -45.27 -46.67
C ARG A 129 9.72 -45.34 -45.13
N GLY A 130 8.55 -45.03 -44.57
CA GLY A 130 8.20 -45.38 -43.19
C GLY A 130 7.65 -46.81 -43.06
N ARG A 131 7.32 -47.21 -41.82
CA ARG A 131 6.55 -48.43 -41.51
C ARG A 131 5.67 -48.22 -40.27
N ASN A 132 4.41 -48.65 -40.37
CA ASN A 132 3.60 -48.94 -39.20
C ASN A 132 4.11 -50.23 -38.54
N ALA A 133 4.26 -50.24 -37.22
CA ALA A 133 4.34 -51.45 -36.42
C ALA A 133 3.82 -51.16 -35.02
N ALA A 134 2.66 -51.71 -34.68
CA ALA A 134 2.18 -51.73 -33.31
C ALA A 134 2.64 -53.04 -32.64
N THR A 135 3.05 -52.98 -31.38
CA THR A 135 3.08 -54.16 -30.52
C THR A 135 2.63 -53.80 -29.11
N GLN A 136 1.46 -54.28 -28.73
CA GLN A 136 1.04 -54.33 -27.33
C GLN A 136 1.86 -55.39 -26.59
N LYS A 137 2.07 -55.21 -25.29
CA LYS A 137 1.92 -56.35 -24.35
C LYS A 137 1.51 -55.87 -22.96
N HIS A 138 0.63 -56.65 -22.34
CA HIS A 138 0.05 -56.43 -21.02
C HIS A 138 0.87 -57.15 -19.93
N ASP A 139 0.89 -56.59 -18.71
CA ASP A 139 0.29 -57.18 -17.50
C ASP A 139 0.37 -56.13 -16.33
N LYS A 140 -0.31 -56.20 -15.16
CA LYS A 140 -0.86 -57.28 -14.30
C LYS A 140 0.25 -58.04 -13.52
N ILE A 141 0.02 -58.70 -12.38
CA ILE A 141 -1.14 -58.85 -11.46
C ILE A 141 -0.55 -59.06 -10.04
N VAL A 142 -1.15 -58.73 -8.88
CA VAL A 142 -2.46 -58.12 -8.52
C VAL A 142 -2.26 -57.20 -7.29
N ALA A 143 -3.32 -56.56 -6.77
CA ALA A 143 -3.31 -55.72 -5.56
C ALA A 143 -3.62 -56.48 -4.26
N THR A 144 -3.31 -55.87 -3.11
CA THR A 144 -3.90 -56.22 -1.80
C THR A 144 -4.27 -54.97 -1.01
N GLN A 145 -5.48 -54.92 -0.43
CA GLN A 145 -6.01 -53.80 0.35
C GLN A 145 -6.27 -54.18 1.82
N LYS A 146 -6.10 -53.22 2.73
CA LYS A 146 -7.01 -52.95 3.86
C LYS A 146 -7.14 -51.42 3.95
N HIS A 147 -8.31 -50.78 3.90
CA HIS A 147 -9.48 -50.84 4.79
C HIS A 147 -9.14 -50.47 6.26
N ASP A 148 -9.87 -49.57 6.93
CA ASP A 148 -11.29 -49.20 6.70
C ASP A 148 -11.70 -47.72 6.85
N LYS A 149 -12.78 -47.39 6.12
CA LYS A 149 -13.91 -46.43 6.33
C LYS A 149 -13.69 -45.13 7.15
N ILE A 150 -13.89 -43.93 6.58
CA ILE A 150 -15.12 -43.28 6.05
C ILE A 150 -15.98 -42.59 7.13
N ALA A 151 -16.12 -41.27 6.99
CA ALA A 151 -17.34 -40.53 7.26
C ALA A 151 -17.46 -39.38 6.23
N VAL A 152 -18.32 -39.54 5.23
CA VAL A 152 -18.63 -38.50 4.23
C VAL A 152 -20.08 -38.09 4.40
N THR A 153 -20.32 -36.84 4.80
CA THR A 153 -21.66 -36.26 4.90
C THR A 153 -21.87 -35.30 3.73
N GLN A 154 -22.96 -35.47 2.99
CA GLN A 154 -23.25 -34.69 1.79
C GLN A 154 -23.94 -33.36 2.10
N ARG A 155 -23.73 -32.38 1.21
CA ARG A 155 -24.65 -31.28 0.81
C ARG A 155 -25.14 -30.32 1.92
N HIS A 156 -24.98 -29.03 1.66
CA HIS A 156 -26.11 -28.24 1.19
C HIS A 156 -25.65 -27.08 0.31
N ASN A 157 -26.32 -26.87 -0.83
CA ASN A 157 -26.29 -25.59 -1.51
C ASN A 157 -27.15 -24.61 -0.69
N TYR A 158 -26.61 -23.45 -0.36
CA TYR A 158 -27.42 -22.29 0.03
C TYR A 158 -27.02 -21.08 -0.81
N SER A 159 -27.91 -20.67 -1.71
CA SER A 159 -27.91 -19.33 -2.29
C SER A 159 -28.34 -18.35 -1.20
N ARG A 160 -27.39 -17.94 -0.35
CA ARG A 160 -27.67 -17.04 0.77
C ARG A 160 -28.05 -15.66 0.24
N SER A 161 -29.24 -15.15 0.62
CA SER A 161 -29.71 -13.83 0.18
C SER A 161 -28.77 -12.74 0.66
N CYS A 162 -28.47 -11.76 -0.20
CA CYS A 162 -27.66 -10.59 0.18
C CYS A 162 -28.26 -9.83 1.38
N GLU A 163 -29.58 -9.88 1.54
CA GLU A 163 -30.33 -9.19 2.60
C GLU A 163 -30.02 -9.73 4.02
N GLU A 164 -29.55 -10.98 4.15
CA GLU A 164 -29.21 -11.56 5.45
C GLU A 164 -27.91 -10.97 6.04
N ALA A 165 -26.95 -10.58 5.19
CA ALA A 165 -25.64 -10.08 5.61
C ALA A 165 -25.73 -8.78 6.46
N ILE A 166 -26.86 -8.10 6.42
CA ILE A 166 -27.15 -6.85 7.13
C ILE A 166 -28.00 -7.09 8.39
N ARG A 167 -28.70 -8.23 8.51
CA ARG A 167 -29.37 -8.68 9.75
C ARG A 167 -28.41 -9.39 10.70
N ASP A 168 -27.49 -10.18 10.16
CA ASP A 168 -26.51 -10.96 10.92
C ASP A 168 -25.23 -10.16 11.29
N PHE A 169 -25.20 -8.84 11.02
CA PHE A 169 -24.17 -7.96 11.58
C PHE A 169 -24.42 -7.67 13.06
N ARG A 170 -24.46 -8.73 13.88
CA ARG A 170 -24.23 -8.70 15.31
C ARG A 170 -22.75 -9.00 15.53
N VAL A 171 -21.94 -7.96 15.70
CA VAL A 171 -20.68 -8.11 16.42
C VAL A 171 -21.05 -8.61 17.82
N ALA A 172 -20.36 -9.64 18.33
CA ALA A 172 -20.62 -10.13 19.68
C ALA A 172 -20.40 -8.99 20.70
N ASP A 173 -21.28 -8.88 21.69
CA ASP A 173 -21.33 -7.74 22.62
C ASP A 173 -20.03 -7.56 23.43
N ASP A 174 -19.13 -8.56 23.39
CA ASP A 174 -17.76 -8.59 23.90
C ASP A 174 -16.80 -7.56 23.27
N GLN A 175 -17.06 -7.01 22.07
CA GLN A 175 -16.17 -6.03 21.43
C GLN A 175 -16.86 -4.73 20.96
N ILE A 176 -16.61 -3.68 21.75
CA ILE A 176 -17.11 -2.30 21.67
C ILE A 176 -17.18 -1.75 20.21
N PRO A 177 -18.32 -1.14 19.79
CA PRO A 177 -18.58 -0.68 18.42
C PRO A 177 -17.85 0.61 17.99
N CYS A 178 -16.68 0.90 18.57
CA CYS A 178 -15.84 2.05 18.21
C CYS A 178 -14.40 1.57 18.08
N THR A 179 -13.91 1.48 16.84
CA THR A 179 -12.77 0.62 16.53
C THR A 179 -11.61 1.39 15.90
N PHE A 180 -10.79 1.98 16.76
CA PHE A 180 -9.37 2.13 16.42
C PHE A 180 -8.80 0.72 16.19
N ARG A 181 -8.19 0.51 15.02
CA ARG A 181 -7.63 -0.77 14.60
C ARG A 181 -6.32 -0.55 13.88
N LEU A 182 -5.41 -1.50 14.04
CA LEU A 182 -4.23 -1.59 13.20
C LEU A 182 -4.59 -2.38 11.94
N LEU A 183 -3.97 -2.07 10.80
CA LEU A 183 -4.15 -2.90 9.63
C LEU A 183 -3.36 -4.20 9.77
N ARG A 184 -3.86 -5.25 9.11
CA ARG A 184 -3.24 -6.57 9.02
C ARG A 184 -1.91 -6.48 8.27
N VAL A 185 -0.88 -7.16 8.76
CA VAL A 185 0.45 -7.19 8.12
C VAL A 185 0.86 -8.62 7.81
N GLN A 186 1.30 -8.84 6.56
CA GLN A 186 1.67 -10.15 6.05
C GLN A 186 2.97 -10.66 6.70
N GLY A 187 3.00 -11.95 7.03
CA GLY A 187 4.17 -12.60 7.60
C GLY A 187 4.54 -12.14 9.01
N LEU A 188 3.65 -11.45 9.74
CA LEU A 188 3.68 -11.44 11.20
C LEU A 188 3.16 -12.79 11.74
N PRO A 189 3.52 -13.18 12.99
CA PRO A 189 2.85 -14.28 13.68
C PRO A 189 1.35 -13.99 13.84
N PRO A 190 0.46 -15.01 13.87
CA PRO A 190 -0.99 -14.79 13.87
C PRO A 190 -1.51 -13.89 15.01
N TRP A 191 -0.94 -14.01 16.21
CA TRP A 191 -1.36 -13.23 17.39
C TRP A 191 -1.22 -11.70 17.18
N ALA A 192 -0.23 -11.26 16.40
CA ALA A 192 0.02 -9.86 16.08
C ALA A 192 -0.97 -9.28 15.04
N ASN A 193 -1.84 -10.13 14.51
CA ASN A 193 -2.91 -9.80 13.56
C ASN A 193 -4.33 -10.06 14.11
N THR A 194 -4.51 -10.68 15.28
CA THR A 194 -5.83 -11.13 15.80
C THR A 194 -6.90 -10.03 15.78
N SER A 195 -6.54 -8.82 16.18
CA SER A 195 -7.44 -7.65 16.21
C SER A 195 -7.12 -6.63 15.11
N CYS A 196 -6.63 -7.10 13.96
CA CYS A 196 -6.22 -6.26 12.83
C CYS A 196 -7.10 -6.48 11.59
N VAL A 197 -7.25 -5.44 10.77
CA VAL A 197 -8.19 -5.43 9.63
C VAL A 197 -7.47 -5.26 8.28
N SER A 198 -8.00 -5.90 7.25
CA SER A 198 -7.58 -5.75 5.85
C SER A 198 -8.57 -4.88 5.06
N ILE A 199 -8.23 -4.52 3.81
CA ILE A 199 -9.07 -3.64 2.99
C ILE A 199 -10.47 -4.22 2.70
N SER A 200 -10.59 -5.55 2.58
CA SER A 200 -11.86 -6.25 2.43
C SER A 200 -12.70 -6.29 3.71
N ASP A 201 -12.07 -6.20 4.89
CA ASP A 201 -12.81 -6.17 6.16
C ASP A 201 -13.40 -4.77 6.42
N VAL A 202 -12.74 -3.72 5.90
CA VAL A 202 -13.17 -2.33 5.97
C VAL A 202 -14.26 -2.03 4.93
N ILE A 203 -14.03 -2.44 3.67
CA ILE A 203 -14.88 -2.12 2.52
C ILE A 203 -15.63 -3.38 2.07
N GLN A 204 -16.84 -3.56 2.59
CA GLN A 204 -17.72 -4.70 2.32
C GLN A 204 -19.19 -4.32 2.50
N GLY A 205 -20.10 -5.19 2.03
CA GLY A 205 -21.55 -4.94 2.05
C GLY A 205 -22.04 -4.07 0.88
N ASP A 206 -23.33 -3.75 0.90
CA ASP A 206 -24.04 -3.08 -0.20
C ASP A 206 -23.84 -1.56 -0.17
N ILE A 207 -22.62 -1.13 -0.53
CA ILE A 207 -22.24 0.29 -0.62
C ILE A 207 -22.87 0.90 -1.88
N LEU A 208 -23.67 1.95 -1.67
CA LEU A 208 -24.37 2.72 -2.72
C LEU A 208 -23.47 3.80 -3.33
N VAL A 209 -22.67 4.47 -2.48
CA VAL A 209 -21.70 5.50 -2.87
C VAL A 209 -20.43 5.34 -2.03
N ALA A 210 -19.26 5.36 -2.67
CA ALA A 210 -17.97 5.41 -1.98
C ALA A 210 -17.21 6.68 -2.35
N ILE A 211 -16.77 7.46 -1.36
CA ILE A 211 -15.78 8.53 -1.55
C ILE A 211 -14.47 8.07 -0.92
N LEU A 212 -13.41 7.95 -1.73
CA LEU A 212 -12.09 7.49 -1.35
C LEU A 212 -11.10 8.66 -1.44
N SER A 213 -10.61 9.12 -0.29
CA SER A 213 -9.61 10.19 -0.17
C SER A 213 -8.22 9.57 0.01
N ASN A 214 -7.24 9.93 -0.81
CA ASN A 214 -5.87 9.44 -0.65
C ASN A 214 -4.79 10.28 -1.34
N TYR A 215 -3.53 10.09 -0.93
CA TYR A 215 -2.37 10.66 -1.61
C TYR A 215 -1.98 9.84 -2.86
N MET A 216 -1.70 8.54 -2.69
CA MET A 216 -1.37 7.62 -3.79
C MET A 216 -2.46 6.57 -4.01
N VAL A 217 -2.73 6.25 -5.27
CA VAL A 217 -3.75 5.26 -5.67
C VAL A 217 -3.23 4.35 -6.78
N ASP A 218 -3.22 3.05 -6.50
CA ASP A 218 -2.95 1.97 -7.45
C ASP A 218 -4.27 1.20 -7.67
N VAL A 219 -4.97 1.51 -8.77
CA VAL A 219 -6.29 0.91 -9.04
C VAL A 219 -6.16 -0.53 -9.54
N ASP A 220 -5.06 -0.85 -10.23
CA ASP A 220 -4.72 -2.17 -10.72
C ASP A 220 -4.46 -3.17 -9.57
N TRP A 221 -3.96 -2.68 -8.41
CA TRP A 221 -3.99 -3.43 -7.14
C TRP A 221 -5.34 -3.35 -6.42
N LEU A 222 -5.93 -2.16 -6.29
CA LEU A 222 -7.09 -1.90 -5.41
C LEU A 222 -8.34 -2.69 -5.83
N VAL A 223 -8.60 -2.82 -7.14
CA VAL A 223 -9.79 -3.52 -7.64
C VAL A 223 -9.72 -5.03 -7.36
N PRO A 224 -8.61 -5.76 -7.65
CA PRO A 224 -8.44 -7.15 -7.22
C PRO A 224 -8.39 -7.33 -5.70
N ALA A 225 -7.79 -6.39 -4.96
CA ALA A 225 -7.68 -6.48 -3.50
C ALA A 225 -9.01 -6.19 -2.77
N CYS A 226 -9.91 -5.41 -3.37
CA CYS A 226 -11.26 -5.18 -2.87
C CYS A 226 -12.28 -5.22 -4.03
N PRO A 227 -12.72 -6.42 -4.46
CA PRO A 227 -13.68 -6.57 -5.55
C PRO A 227 -15.05 -5.93 -5.27
N ALA A 228 -15.37 -5.66 -3.99
CA ALA A 228 -16.58 -4.91 -3.60
C ALA A 228 -16.61 -3.50 -4.23
N LEU A 229 -15.47 -2.79 -4.31
CA LEU A 229 -15.39 -1.46 -4.93
C LEU A 229 -15.79 -1.42 -6.41
N SER A 230 -15.72 -2.56 -7.11
CA SER A 230 -16.16 -2.67 -8.51
C SER A 230 -17.68 -2.87 -8.66
N LYS A 231 -18.38 -3.21 -7.57
CA LYS A 231 -19.84 -3.33 -7.52
C LYS A 231 -20.54 -2.04 -7.10
N VAL A 232 -19.83 -1.11 -6.47
CA VAL A 232 -20.38 0.16 -5.98
C VAL A 232 -20.86 1.01 -7.18
N PRO A 233 -22.14 1.43 -7.23
CA PRO A 233 -22.67 2.19 -8.36
C PRO A 233 -21.94 3.51 -8.63
N HIS A 234 -21.57 4.24 -7.56
CA HIS A 234 -20.89 5.53 -7.67
C HIS A 234 -19.63 5.57 -6.78
N VAL A 235 -18.47 5.82 -7.38
CA VAL A 235 -17.20 5.98 -6.65
C VAL A 235 -16.55 7.31 -7.01
N LEU A 236 -16.15 8.10 -6.02
CA LEU A 236 -15.37 9.32 -6.19
C LEU A 236 -14.00 9.14 -5.52
N VAL A 237 -12.93 9.26 -6.30
CA VAL A 237 -11.55 9.19 -5.80
C VAL A 237 -10.95 10.60 -5.75
N LEU A 238 -10.69 11.08 -4.54
CA LEU A 238 -9.95 12.32 -4.28
C LEU A 238 -8.47 11.95 -4.17
N HIS A 239 -7.62 12.48 -5.05
CA HIS A 239 -6.23 12.02 -5.18
C HIS A 239 -5.19 13.14 -5.09
N GLY A 240 -4.04 12.83 -4.48
CA GLY A 240 -2.82 13.64 -4.53
C GLY A 240 -1.94 13.40 -5.76
N GLU A 241 -2.27 12.42 -6.58
CA GLU A 241 -1.45 11.91 -7.70
C GLU A 241 -0.99 12.98 -8.72
N GLY A 242 0.21 12.77 -9.26
CA GLY A 242 0.79 13.55 -10.36
C GLY A 242 0.15 13.21 -11.70
N ASP A 243 0.20 14.13 -12.66
CA ASP A 243 -0.70 14.08 -13.83
C ASP A 243 -0.42 12.89 -14.77
N GLU A 244 0.83 12.42 -14.84
CA GLU A 244 1.21 11.16 -15.50
C GLU A 244 0.52 9.94 -14.86
N ARG A 245 0.53 9.85 -13.52
CA ARG A 245 -0.15 8.77 -12.78
C ARG A 245 -1.66 8.85 -12.92
N VAL A 246 -2.23 10.06 -12.94
CA VAL A 246 -3.66 10.28 -13.24
C VAL A 246 -4.00 9.80 -14.65
N ALA A 247 -3.12 9.99 -15.64
CA ALA A 247 -3.32 9.46 -16.99
C ALA A 247 -3.30 7.93 -17.05
N CYS A 248 -2.50 7.26 -16.21
CA CYS A 248 -2.55 5.80 -16.05
C CYS A 248 -3.84 5.35 -15.36
N ILE A 249 -4.21 5.95 -14.21
CA ILE A 249 -5.43 5.62 -13.45
C ILE A 249 -6.69 5.80 -14.31
N LYS A 250 -6.73 6.82 -15.18
CA LYS A 250 -7.83 7.03 -16.15
C LYS A 250 -8.01 5.88 -17.16
N ARG A 251 -7.00 5.02 -17.37
CA ARG A 251 -7.04 3.87 -18.28
C ARG A 251 -7.48 2.58 -17.58
N SER A 252 -7.06 2.35 -16.34
CA SER A 252 -7.39 1.12 -15.59
C SER A 252 -8.63 1.20 -14.70
N LYS A 253 -9.07 2.40 -14.29
CA LYS A 253 -10.25 2.55 -13.43
C LYS A 253 -11.55 2.00 -14.06
N PRO A 254 -12.50 1.50 -13.26
CA PRO A 254 -13.87 1.28 -13.71
C PRO A 254 -14.51 2.56 -14.27
N LYS A 255 -15.43 2.41 -15.24
CA LYS A 255 -16.01 3.54 -15.99
C LYS A 255 -16.72 4.55 -15.10
N ASN A 256 -17.48 4.06 -14.11
CA ASN A 256 -18.29 4.82 -13.16
C ASN A 256 -17.50 5.54 -12.05
N TRP A 257 -16.17 5.36 -11.96
CA TRP A 257 -15.35 6.06 -10.98
C TRP A 257 -15.03 7.50 -11.44
N ILE A 258 -15.36 8.49 -10.62
CA ILE A 258 -14.97 9.90 -10.81
C ILE A 258 -13.60 10.10 -10.17
N LEU A 259 -12.69 10.82 -10.83
CA LEU A 259 -11.41 11.25 -10.25
C LEU A 259 -11.44 12.75 -10.01
N HIS A 260 -10.99 13.21 -8.84
CA HIS A 260 -10.85 14.62 -8.50
C HIS A 260 -9.53 14.91 -7.80
N LYS A 261 -8.93 16.06 -8.12
CA LYS A 261 -7.69 16.56 -7.50
C LYS A 261 -8.04 17.83 -6.71
N PRO A 262 -8.14 17.77 -5.38
CA PRO A 262 -8.45 18.94 -4.57
C PRO A 262 -7.47 20.10 -4.81
N PRO A 263 -7.94 21.37 -4.74
CA PRO A 263 -7.09 22.51 -5.05
C PRO A 263 -5.96 22.68 -4.04
N LEU A 264 -4.73 22.87 -4.54
CA LEU A 264 -3.52 23.10 -3.76
C LEU A 264 -2.93 24.48 -4.13
N PRO A 265 -3.54 25.60 -3.68
CA PRO A 265 -3.18 26.96 -4.11
C PRO A 265 -1.88 27.50 -3.49
N ILE A 266 -1.24 26.74 -2.61
CA ILE A 266 0.02 27.12 -1.94
C ILE A 266 1.11 26.13 -2.38
N SER A 267 2.24 26.66 -2.82
CA SER A 267 3.43 25.89 -3.24
C SER A 267 3.84 24.84 -2.19
N PHE A 268 4.27 23.67 -2.66
CA PHE A 268 4.62 22.50 -1.83
C PHE A 268 3.44 21.87 -1.04
N GLY A 269 2.21 22.39 -1.18
CA GLY A 269 1.01 21.74 -0.66
C GLY A 269 0.81 20.33 -1.24
N THR A 270 0.20 19.44 -0.47
CA THR A 270 -0.08 18.04 -0.85
C THR A 270 -1.44 17.62 -0.31
N HIS A 271 -2.26 16.94 -1.12
CA HIS A 271 -3.45 16.27 -0.62
C HIS A 271 -3.03 14.95 0.06
N HIS A 272 -2.75 15.03 1.36
CA HIS A 272 -2.24 13.90 2.16
C HIS A 272 -3.33 13.15 2.95
N SER A 273 -4.58 13.62 2.89
CA SER A 273 -5.71 13.04 3.62
C SER A 273 -6.03 11.63 3.13
N LYS A 274 -6.29 10.72 4.07
CA LYS A 274 -6.56 9.30 3.79
C LYS A 274 -7.82 8.89 4.57
N ALA A 275 -8.93 8.80 3.85
CA ALA A 275 -10.24 8.60 4.44
C ALA A 275 -11.20 7.92 3.46
N MET A 276 -12.22 7.25 3.98
CA MET A 276 -13.28 6.66 3.17
C MET A 276 -14.64 7.04 3.75
N PHE A 277 -15.59 7.37 2.88
CA PHE A 277 -16.98 7.64 3.23
C PHE A 277 -17.84 6.67 2.42
N LEU A 278 -18.38 5.65 3.07
CA LEU A 278 -19.12 4.56 2.43
C LEU A 278 -20.59 4.68 2.82
N VAL A 279 -21.44 5.06 1.86
CA VAL A 279 -22.88 5.23 2.05
C VAL A 279 -23.58 3.90 1.80
N TYR A 280 -24.39 3.48 2.76
CA TYR A 280 -25.20 2.26 2.75
C TYR A 280 -26.69 2.60 2.84
N PRO A 281 -27.60 1.65 2.58
CA PRO A 281 -29.04 1.87 2.79
C PRO A 281 -29.40 2.36 4.21
N ARG A 282 -28.65 1.94 5.25
CA ARG A 282 -28.91 2.29 6.66
C ARG A 282 -28.21 3.56 7.18
N GLY A 283 -27.24 4.12 6.45
CA GLY A 283 -26.41 5.22 6.97
C GLY A 283 -25.07 5.36 6.25
N VAL A 284 -24.05 5.89 6.92
CA VAL A 284 -22.69 6.05 6.40
C VAL A 284 -21.65 5.44 7.35
N ARG A 285 -20.67 4.71 6.81
CA ARG A 285 -19.41 4.42 7.50
C ARG A 285 -18.40 5.49 7.16
N ILE A 286 -17.80 6.09 8.19
CA ILE A 286 -16.64 6.96 8.03
C ILE A 286 -15.40 6.23 8.53
N ILE A 287 -14.36 6.19 7.70
CA ILE A 287 -13.05 5.65 8.04
C ILE A 287 -12.02 6.77 7.85
N VAL A 288 -11.12 6.94 8.83
CA VAL A 288 -9.91 7.76 8.69
C VAL A 288 -8.72 6.86 8.96
N HIS A 289 -7.74 6.83 8.05
CA HIS A 289 -6.64 5.86 8.09
C HIS A 289 -5.30 6.51 7.70
N THR A 290 -4.21 5.76 7.82
CA THR A 290 -2.84 6.20 7.47
C THR A 290 -2.32 5.54 6.18
N ALA A 291 -3.02 4.53 5.65
CA ALA A 291 -2.56 3.74 4.50
C ALA A 291 -2.85 4.39 3.15
N ASN A 292 -1.85 4.48 2.27
CA ASN A 292 -2.07 4.79 0.86
C ASN A 292 -2.85 3.65 0.18
N LEU A 293 -3.58 3.91 -0.91
CA LEU A 293 -4.32 2.87 -1.65
C LEU A 293 -3.38 2.09 -2.59
N ILE A 294 -2.37 1.44 -2.02
CA ILE A 294 -1.33 0.65 -2.69
C ILE A 294 -1.00 -0.61 -1.88
N TYR A 295 -0.50 -1.68 -2.53
CA TYR A 295 -0.20 -2.97 -1.90
C TYR A 295 0.61 -2.85 -0.60
N VAL A 296 1.76 -2.17 -0.66
CA VAL A 296 2.75 -2.17 0.43
C VAL A 296 2.20 -1.54 1.70
N ASP A 297 1.37 -0.52 1.58
CA ASP A 297 0.81 0.18 2.74
C ASP A 297 -0.20 -0.69 3.48
N TRP A 298 -1.08 -1.40 2.77
CA TRP A 298 -2.11 -2.26 3.37
C TRP A 298 -1.61 -3.65 3.80
N ASN A 299 -0.38 -4.03 3.44
CA ASN A 299 0.12 -5.40 3.68
C ASN A 299 1.46 -5.46 4.43
N ASN A 300 2.31 -4.42 4.40
CA ASN A 300 3.68 -4.48 4.91
C ASN A 300 3.97 -3.46 6.05
N LYS A 301 3.08 -2.50 6.32
CA LYS A 301 3.39 -1.31 7.16
C LYS A 301 2.51 -1.17 8.41
N SER A 302 3.00 -0.42 9.39
CA SER A 302 2.29 -0.13 10.63
C SER A 302 1.34 1.02 10.38
N GLN A 303 0.14 0.66 9.95
CA GLN A 303 -0.97 1.56 9.68
C GLN A 303 -1.99 1.48 10.82
N GLY A 304 -2.50 2.62 11.23
CA GLY A 304 -3.74 2.74 12.01
C GLY A 304 -4.92 3.18 11.15
N LEU A 305 -6.12 2.77 11.56
CA LEU A 305 -7.38 3.40 11.18
C LEU A 305 -8.29 3.61 12.40
N TRP A 306 -9.22 4.55 12.26
CA TRP A 306 -10.44 4.67 13.04
C TRP A 306 -11.61 4.49 12.08
N MET A 307 -12.66 3.80 12.52
CA MET A 307 -13.93 3.73 11.81
C MET A 307 -15.13 3.73 12.75
N GLN A 308 -16.21 4.38 12.33
CA GLN A 308 -17.51 4.40 12.99
C GLN A 308 -18.64 4.48 11.94
N ASP A 309 -19.76 3.83 12.27
CA ASP A 309 -21.00 3.86 11.47
C ASP A 309 -21.99 4.86 12.08
N PHE A 310 -22.65 5.63 11.22
CA PHE A 310 -23.59 6.69 11.59
C PHE A 310 -24.92 6.48 10.83
N PRO A 311 -26.08 6.39 11.50
CA PRO A 311 -27.36 6.18 10.84
C PRO A 311 -27.82 7.43 10.07
N TRP A 312 -28.91 7.32 9.30
CA TRP A 312 -29.62 8.51 8.82
C TRP A 312 -30.25 9.30 9.99
N LYS A 313 -30.33 10.62 9.86
CA LYS A 313 -31.12 11.47 10.77
C LYS A 313 -32.61 11.27 10.54
N ASP A 314 -33.38 11.30 11.61
CA ASP A 314 -34.83 11.50 11.55
C ASP A 314 -35.16 12.84 10.89
N GLN A 315 -36.31 12.91 10.21
CA GLN A 315 -36.79 14.16 9.60
C GLN A 315 -36.96 15.29 10.64
N HIS A 316 -37.19 14.94 11.91
CA HIS A 316 -37.32 15.88 13.03
C HIS A 316 -35.97 16.31 13.64
N SER A 317 -34.85 15.62 13.36
CA SER A 317 -33.53 15.95 13.92
C SER A 317 -32.59 16.68 12.95
N LEU A 318 -33.02 16.95 11.71
CA LEU A 318 -32.20 17.59 10.65
C LEU A 318 -31.51 18.92 11.05
N SER A 319 -32.06 19.66 12.01
CA SER A 319 -31.49 20.92 12.53
C SER A 319 -30.48 20.72 13.67
N LYS A 320 -30.45 19.55 14.32
CA LYS A 320 -29.41 19.19 15.29
C LYS A 320 -28.14 18.81 14.54
N GLY A 321 -27.01 19.41 14.89
CA GLY A 321 -25.71 19.01 14.37
C GLY A 321 -24.67 18.94 15.49
N SER A 322 -23.71 18.02 15.37
CA SER A 322 -22.64 17.86 16.36
C SER A 322 -21.37 18.63 15.98
N GLY A 323 -20.40 18.71 16.89
CA GLY A 323 -19.08 19.27 16.59
C GLY A 323 -18.39 18.52 15.45
N PHE A 324 -18.49 17.18 15.45
CA PHE A 324 -17.94 16.33 14.39
C PHE A 324 -18.61 16.59 13.03
N GLU A 325 -19.93 16.75 12.97
CA GLU A 325 -20.65 17.07 11.73
C GLU A 325 -20.18 18.38 11.10
N ASN A 326 -20.06 19.44 11.91
CA ASN A 326 -19.63 20.75 11.43
C ASN A 326 -18.18 20.71 10.92
N ASP A 327 -17.28 20.12 11.70
CA ASP A 327 -15.87 19.96 11.31
C ASP A 327 -15.73 19.12 10.03
N LEU A 328 -16.52 18.05 9.89
CA LEU A 328 -16.57 17.21 8.69
C LEU A 328 -17.06 18.00 7.47
N VAL A 329 -18.23 18.61 7.56
CA VAL A 329 -18.85 19.27 6.40
C VAL A 329 -18.05 20.50 5.95
N GLU A 330 -17.41 21.22 6.87
CA GLU A 330 -16.45 22.27 6.49
C GLU A 330 -15.22 21.70 5.78
N TYR A 331 -14.64 20.60 6.27
CA TYR A 331 -13.51 19.93 5.62
C TYR A 331 -13.86 19.45 4.21
N LEU A 332 -14.99 18.75 4.05
CA LEU A 332 -15.46 18.30 2.73
C LEU A 332 -15.74 19.49 1.79
N SER A 333 -16.24 20.61 2.34
CA SER A 333 -16.45 21.87 1.61
C SER A 333 -15.16 22.55 1.13
N ALA A 334 -14.00 22.21 1.71
CA ALA A 334 -12.70 22.68 1.25
C ALA A 334 -12.12 21.85 0.09
N LEU A 335 -12.57 20.61 -0.12
CA LEU A 335 -12.04 19.70 -1.15
C LEU A 335 -12.51 20.05 -2.58
N LYS A 336 -13.60 20.83 -2.69
CA LYS A 336 -14.15 21.37 -3.96
C LYS A 336 -14.36 20.31 -5.06
N TRP A 337 -14.83 19.12 -4.69
CA TRP A 337 -15.17 18.08 -5.66
C TRP A 337 -16.41 18.44 -6.50
N PRO A 338 -16.56 17.91 -7.72
CA PRO A 338 -17.77 18.10 -8.51
C PRO A 338 -18.97 17.40 -7.84
N GLU A 339 -20.08 18.13 -7.69
CA GLU A 339 -21.36 17.55 -7.27
C GLU A 339 -21.90 16.60 -8.34
N PHE A 340 -22.45 15.45 -7.93
CA PHE A 340 -23.05 14.48 -8.84
C PHE A 340 -24.34 13.90 -8.25
N SER A 341 -25.36 13.72 -9.10
CA SER A 341 -26.63 13.13 -8.69
C SER A 341 -26.55 11.60 -8.61
N VAL A 342 -27.22 11.03 -7.62
CA VAL A 342 -27.40 9.58 -7.44
C VAL A 342 -28.87 9.28 -7.11
N ASN A 343 -29.34 8.10 -7.49
CA ASN A 343 -30.58 7.54 -6.95
C ASN A 343 -30.21 6.52 -5.86
N LEU A 344 -30.64 6.75 -4.62
CA LEU A 344 -30.48 5.81 -3.53
C LEU A 344 -31.77 4.99 -3.38
N PRO A 345 -31.72 3.65 -3.49
CA PRO A 345 -32.90 2.80 -3.34
C PRO A 345 -33.68 3.10 -2.06
N SER A 346 -35.01 3.16 -2.17
CA SER A 346 -35.95 3.50 -1.10
C SER A 346 -35.82 4.90 -0.46
N LEU A 347 -34.82 5.71 -0.84
CA LEU A 347 -34.57 7.04 -0.28
C LEU A 347 -34.71 8.17 -1.33
N GLY A 348 -34.59 7.85 -2.62
CA GLY A 348 -34.83 8.78 -3.74
C GLY A 348 -33.57 9.42 -4.32
N ASN A 349 -33.75 10.54 -5.02
CA ASN A 349 -32.66 11.25 -5.70
C ASN A 349 -31.93 12.22 -4.75
N PHE A 350 -30.60 12.17 -4.76
CA PHE A 350 -29.74 13.07 -3.98
C PHE A 350 -28.58 13.61 -4.83
N SER A 351 -28.11 14.81 -4.51
CA SER A 351 -26.80 15.30 -4.94
C SER A 351 -25.75 14.92 -3.90
N ILE A 352 -24.62 14.35 -4.34
CA ILE A 352 -23.47 14.04 -3.50
C ILE A 352 -22.49 15.22 -3.48
N CYS A 353 -22.76 16.14 -2.56
CA CYS A 353 -21.93 17.29 -2.24
C CYS A 353 -21.69 17.37 -0.72
N PRO A 354 -20.83 18.27 -0.22
CA PRO A 354 -20.49 18.33 1.21
C PRO A 354 -21.70 18.44 2.16
N SER A 355 -22.79 19.10 1.75
CA SER A 355 -24.02 19.23 2.55
C SER A 355 -24.86 17.94 2.61
N PHE A 356 -24.68 16.99 1.69
CA PHE A 356 -25.30 15.65 1.76
C PHE A 356 -24.99 14.96 3.09
N PHE A 357 -23.76 15.13 3.58
CA PHE A 357 -23.30 14.48 4.82
C PHE A 357 -24.03 14.97 6.08
N LYS A 358 -24.74 16.11 6.05
CA LYS A 358 -25.62 16.55 7.15
C LYS A 358 -26.86 15.67 7.38
N LYS A 359 -27.11 14.70 6.49
CA LYS A 359 -28.23 13.75 6.56
C LYS A 359 -27.98 12.54 7.47
N PHE A 360 -26.77 12.36 7.98
CA PHE A 360 -26.42 11.28 8.91
C PHE A 360 -26.30 11.82 10.34
N ASP A 361 -26.69 11.02 11.34
CA ASP A 361 -26.67 11.45 12.74
C ASP A 361 -25.29 11.18 13.35
N TYR A 362 -24.61 12.25 13.77
CA TYR A 362 -23.28 12.22 14.39
C TYR A 362 -23.34 12.61 15.87
N SER A 363 -24.47 12.39 16.54
CA SER A 363 -24.60 12.59 18.00
C SER A 363 -23.67 11.66 18.79
N ASP A 364 -23.64 10.38 18.43
CA ASP A 364 -22.77 9.35 19.05
C ASP A 364 -21.30 9.40 18.58
N ALA A 365 -20.84 10.49 17.96
CA ALA A 365 -19.48 10.58 17.42
C ALA A 365 -18.42 10.62 18.54
N MET A 366 -17.72 9.49 18.75
CA MET A 366 -16.76 9.29 19.84
C MET A 366 -15.40 9.99 19.64
N VAL A 367 -15.26 10.83 18.61
CA VAL A 367 -14.01 11.51 18.24
C VAL A 367 -14.26 12.95 17.78
N ARG A 368 -13.21 13.78 17.78
CA ARG A 368 -13.23 15.12 17.20
C ARG A 368 -12.37 15.14 15.94
N LEU A 369 -12.91 15.67 14.84
CA LEU A 369 -12.16 15.77 13.59
C LEU A 369 -11.17 16.95 13.66
N ILE A 370 -9.91 16.67 13.35
CA ILE A 370 -8.84 17.67 13.26
C ILE A 370 -8.24 17.55 11.86
N ALA A 371 -8.63 18.48 10.97
CA ALA A 371 -8.20 18.51 9.58
C ALA A 371 -7.24 19.69 9.31
N SER A 372 -6.53 19.63 8.19
CA SER A 372 -5.68 20.72 7.70
C SER A 372 -6.08 21.07 6.27
N VAL A 373 -6.31 22.37 6.02
CA VAL A 373 -6.73 22.91 4.71
C VAL A 373 -5.74 24.00 4.30
N PRO A 374 -5.22 24.00 3.05
CA PRO A 374 -4.33 25.05 2.57
C PRO A 374 -4.98 26.44 2.64
N GLY A 375 -4.31 27.40 3.27
CA GLY A 375 -4.79 28.78 3.38
C GLY A 375 -4.04 29.56 4.47
N TYR A 376 -4.21 30.88 4.45
CA TYR A 376 -3.80 31.77 5.54
C TYR A 376 -5.02 32.04 6.42
N HIS A 377 -5.07 31.42 7.59
CA HIS A 377 -6.26 31.39 8.45
C HIS A 377 -6.13 32.41 9.59
N SER A 378 -7.06 33.35 9.70
CA SER A 378 -7.03 34.45 10.67
C SER A 378 -8.39 34.65 11.35
N GLY A 379 -8.40 35.44 12.44
CA GLY A 379 -9.61 35.67 13.25
C GLY A 379 -10.26 34.36 13.70
N ASN A 380 -11.58 34.25 13.53
CA ASN A 380 -12.34 33.03 13.85
C ASN A 380 -11.92 31.82 12.99
N GLY A 381 -11.28 32.03 11.83
CA GLY A 381 -10.75 30.96 10.98
C GLY A 381 -9.52 30.27 11.57
N LEU A 382 -8.75 30.96 12.42
CA LEU A 382 -7.50 30.44 13.00
C LEU A 382 -7.72 29.12 13.79
N LYS A 383 -8.87 28.98 14.45
CA LYS A 383 -9.22 27.80 15.26
C LYS A 383 -9.75 26.59 14.46
N LYS A 384 -9.91 26.71 13.14
CA LYS A 384 -10.58 25.68 12.32
C LYS A 384 -9.67 24.53 11.89
N TRP A 385 -8.36 24.77 11.73
CA TRP A 385 -7.45 23.81 11.09
C TRP A 385 -6.16 23.57 11.89
N GLY A 386 -5.52 22.42 11.63
CA GLY A 386 -4.17 22.09 12.11
C GLY A 386 -4.02 22.07 13.64
N HIS A 387 -2.83 22.43 14.14
CA HIS A 387 -2.54 22.45 15.57
C HIS A 387 -3.40 23.45 16.36
N MET A 388 -3.90 24.52 15.73
CA MET A 388 -4.80 25.48 16.37
C MET A 388 -6.24 24.95 16.55
N LYS A 389 -6.67 24.02 15.68
CA LYS A 389 -7.87 23.20 15.92
C LYS A 389 -7.65 22.22 17.07
N LEU A 390 -6.52 21.50 17.08
CA LEU A 390 -6.14 20.61 18.20
C LEU A 390 -6.13 21.36 19.54
N ARG A 391 -5.47 22.53 19.58
CA ARG A 391 -5.44 23.42 20.75
C ARG A 391 -6.84 23.77 21.25
N SER A 392 -7.74 24.14 20.33
CA SER A 392 -9.12 24.52 20.67
C SER A 392 -9.92 23.34 21.22
N VAL A 393 -9.78 22.15 20.61
CA VAL A 393 -10.42 20.92 21.11
C VAL A 393 -9.90 20.54 22.50
N LEU A 394 -8.58 20.62 22.74
CA LEU A 394 -8.00 20.30 24.04
C LEU A 394 -8.44 21.26 25.16
N GLN A 395 -8.70 22.54 24.83
CA GLN A 395 -9.25 23.53 25.77
C GLN A 395 -10.71 23.25 26.16
N GLU A 396 -11.46 22.50 25.34
CA GLU A 396 -12.82 22.03 25.65
C GLU A 396 -12.79 20.76 26.53
N CYS A 397 -11.69 20.01 26.52
CA CYS A 397 -11.50 18.79 27.30
C CYS A 397 -11.08 19.07 28.76
N THR A 398 -11.45 18.16 29.66
CA THR A 398 -11.03 18.15 31.07
C THR A 398 -10.33 16.83 31.35
N PHE A 399 -9.15 16.89 31.96
CA PHE A 399 -8.26 15.75 32.20
C PHE A 399 -8.04 15.51 33.70
N ASP A 400 -7.56 14.32 34.03
CA ASP A 400 -7.13 13.95 35.37
C ASP A 400 -5.71 14.45 35.69
N GLU A 401 -5.41 14.54 36.99
CA GLU A 401 -4.19 15.18 37.49
C GLU A 401 -2.89 14.46 37.06
N GLU A 402 -2.96 13.17 36.74
CA GLU A 402 -1.85 12.39 36.16
C GLU A 402 -1.36 12.93 34.80
N PHE A 403 -2.21 13.64 34.06
CA PHE A 403 -1.85 14.23 32.78
C PHE A 403 -1.04 15.54 32.92
N LYS A 404 -0.84 16.07 34.14
CA LYS A 404 -0.03 17.29 34.37
C LYS A 404 1.42 17.07 33.92
N LYS A 405 1.88 17.92 32.98
CA LYS A 405 3.19 17.86 32.33
C LYS A 405 3.51 16.49 31.67
N SER A 406 2.50 15.70 31.31
CA SER A 406 2.71 14.40 30.65
C SER A 406 3.52 14.55 29.33
N PRO A 407 4.44 13.63 29.00
CA PRO A 407 5.30 13.74 27.81
C PRO A 407 4.53 13.94 26.50
N LEU A 408 5.03 14.84 25.66
CA LEU A 408 4.45 15.17 24.37
C LEU A 408 5.10 14.31 23.31
N VAL A 409 4.47 13.18 22.99
CA VAL A 409 4.99 12.20 22.02
C VAL A 409 4.55 12.55 20.61
N TYR A 410 5.51 12.71 19.70
CA TYR A 410 5.29 12.91 18.27
C TYR A 410 5.76 11.66 17.52
N GLN A 411 4.87 11.04 16.75
CA GLN A 411 5.20 9.93 15.86
C GLN A 411 4.68 10.24 14.46
N PHE A 412 5.58 10.19 13.47
CA PHE A 412 5.29 10.48 12.06
C PHE A 412 6.36 9.81 11.17
N SER A 413 6.09 9.61 9.87
CA SER A 413 7.09 9.03 8.93
C SER A 413 7.80 10.07 8.04
N SER A 414 7.44 11.35 8.07
CA SER A 414 8.11 12.40 7.29
C SER A 414 8.38 13.66 8.11
N LEU A 415 9.52 14.31 7.87
CA LEU A 415 9.97 15.50 8.59
C LEU A 415 10.30 16.67 7.65
N GLY A 416 9.47 17.72 7.76
CA GLY A 416 9.72 19.02 7.14
C GLY A 416 10.90 19.78 7.75
N SER A 417 11.19 20.97 7.24
CA SER A 417 12.26 21.82 7.77
C SER A 417 11.78 22.56 9.03
N LEU A 418 11.75 21.89 10.18
CA LEU A 418 11.36 22.48 11.45
C LEU A 418 12.41 23.43 12.03
N ASP A 419 12.00 24.30 12.95
CA ASP A 419 12.85 25.03 13.89
C ASP A 419 12.34 24.89 15.33
N GLU A 420 13.08 25.44 16.29
CA GLU A 420 12.77 25.33 17.71
C GLU A 420 11.56 26.18 18.15
N LYS A 421 11.27 27.29 17.47
CA LYS A 421 10.09 28.12 17.78
C LYS A 421 8.81 27.36 17.43
N TRP A 422 8.80 26.72 16.26
CA TRP A 422 7.68 25.89 15.83
C TRP A 422 7.45 24.68 16.74
N MET A 423 8.53 24.04 17.24
CA MET A 423 8.40 22.98 18.24
C MET A 423 7.77 23.47 19.55
N VAL A 424 8.11 24.68 20.01
CA VAL A 424 7.49 25.29 21.21
C VAL A 424 6.03 25.65 20.95
N GLU A 425 5.68 26.18 19.77
CA GLU A 425 4.30 26.52 19.39
C GLU A 425 3.40 25.28 19.30
N LEU A 426 3.88 24.20 18.68
CA LEU A 426 3.16 22.93 18.62
C LEU A 426 3.02 22.30 20.01
N ALA A 427 4.09 22.30 20.82
CA ALA A 427 4.05 21.79 22.19
C ALA A 427 3.06 22.58 23.07
N SER A 428 3.02 23.91 22.94
CA SER A 428 2.02 24.77 23.60
C SER A 428 0.59 24.45 23.14
N SER A 429 0.42 24.12 21.86
CA SER A 429 -0.88 23.71 21.29
C SER A 429 -1.35 22.34 21.81
N MET A 430 -0.42 21.39 21.99
CA MET A 430 -0.70 20.05 22.55
C MET A 430 -0.86 20.05 24.08
N SER A 431 -0.31 21.06 24.77
CA SER A 431 -0.39 21.19 26.24
C SER A 431 -1.59 22.02 26.71
N ALA A 432 -2.56 22.27 25.83
CA ALA A 432 -3.66 23.20 26.07
C ALA A 432 -4.85 22.63 26.85
N GLY A 433 -4.75 21.38 27.33
CA GLY A 433 -5.72 20.75 28.21
C GLY A 433 -5.76 21.36 29.61
N LEU A 434 -6.91 21.24 30.27
CA LEU A 434 -7.17 21.71 31.63
C LEU A 434 -7.48 20.53 32.55
N SER A 435 -7.10 20.61 33.83
CA SER A 435 -7.59 19.66 34.84
C SER A 435 -9.00 20.03 35.33
N LYS A 436 -9.57 19.22 36.23
CA LYS A 436 -10.91 19.39 36.80
C LYS A 436 -11.13 20.79 37.40
N ASP A 437 -10.12 21.32 38.09
CA ASP A 437 -10.10 22.67 38.69
C ASP A 437 -9.82 23.81 37.69
N LYS A 438 -9.87 23.51 36.38
CA LYS A 438 -9.58 24.42 35.26
C LYS A 438 -8.15 25.00 35.25
N VAL A 439 -7.24 24.40 35.99
CA VAL A 439 -5.80 24.69 35.95
C VAL A 439 -5.19 24.08 34.68
N PRO A 440 -4.35 24.79 33.91
CA PRO A 440 -3.64 24.21 32.78
C PRO A 440 -2.74 23.04 33.19
N LEU A 441 -2.70 21.98 32.38
CA LEU A 441 -1.85 20.81 32.65
C LEU A 441 -0.35 21.12 32.64
N GLY A 442 0.05 22.20 31.96
CA GLY A 442 1.44 22.61 31.79
C GLY A 442 2.15 21.81 30.68
N MET A 443 3.26 22.34 30.18
CA MET A 443 4.03 21.71 29.11
C MET A 443 4.82 20.51 29.64
N GLY A 444 4.64 19.35 28.99
CA GLY A 444 5.47 18.16 29.17
C GLY A 444 6.68 18.12 28.24
N GLU A 445 7.53 17.11 28.42
CA GLU A 445 8.77 16.95 27.63
C GLU A 445 8.46 16.51 26.18
N PRO A 446 8.96 17.22 25.14
CA PRO A 446 8.79 16.81 23.74
C PRO A 446 9.66 15.60 23.35
N GLN A 447 9.05 14.53 22.83
CA GLN A 447 9.74 13.32 22.37
C GLN A 447 9.30 12.90 20.96
N ILE A 448 10.22 12.93 20.00
CA ILE A 448 9.99 12.55 18.60
C ILE A 448 10.42 11.08 18.41
N ILE A 449 9.45 10.19 18.24
CA ILE A 449 9.68 8.78 17.90
C ILE A 449 10.00 8.69 16.39
N TRP A 450 11.21 8.23 16.07
CA TRP A 450 11.71 8.16 14.70
C TRP A 450 12.44 6.83 14.43
N PRO A 451 12.31 6.23 13.23
CA PRO A 451 13.04 5.01 12.88
C PRO A 451 14.53 5.28 12.69
N THR A 452 15.37 4.44 13.28
CA THR A 452 16.81 4.45 13.00
C THR A 452 17.13 3.70 11.70
N VAL A 453 18.35 3.88 11.19
CA VAL A 453 18.85 3.13 10.02
C VAL A 453 18.82 1.61 10.25
N GLU A 454 18.99 1.16 11.48
CA GLU A 454 18.94 -0.27 11.85
C GLU A 454 17.50 -0.81 11.85
N ASP A 455 16.52 -0.04 12.36
CA ASP A 455 15.10 -0.42 12.34
C ASP A 455 14.59 -0.56 10.89
N VAL A 456 15.01 0.36 10.02
CA VAL A 456 14.72 0.29 8.58
C VAL A 456 15.40 -0.93 7.94
N ARG A 457 16.71 -1.12 8.19
CA ARG A 457 17.49 -2.25 7.63
C ARG A 457 16.91 -3.61 8.00
N CYS A 458 16.40 -3.77 9.23
CA CYS A 458 15.85 -5.02 9.75
C CYS A 458 14.35 -5.21 9.45
N SER A 459 13.67 -4.25 8.82
CA SER A 459 12.24 -4.32 8.52
C SER A 459 11.90 -5.36 7.42
N ILE A 460 10.60 -5.69 7.26
CA ILE A 460 10.10 -6.62 6.21
C ILE A 460 10.61 -6.24 4.81
N GLU A 461 10.62 -4.94 4.53
CA GLU A 461 11.01 -4.37 3.24
C GLU A 461 12.50 -3.96 3.20
N GLY A 462 13.22 -4.14 4.31
CA GLY A 462 14.58 -3.64 4.51
C GLY A 462 14.69 -2.15 4.17
N TYR A 463 15.76 -1.76 3.47
CA TYR A 463 15.95 -0.38 3.00
C TYR A 463 14.84 0.15 2.08
N ALA A 464 14.00 -0.70 1.48
CA ALA A 464 12.86 -0.21 0.69
C ALA A 464 11.78 0.45 1.57
N ALA A 465 11.67 0.11 2.86
CA ALA A 465 10.81 0.82 3.81
C ALA A 465 11.16 2.32 3.91
N GLY A 466 12.43 2.68 3.68
CA GLY A 466 12.88 4.08 3.65
C GLY A 466 12.19 4.95 2.59
N SER A 467 11.58 4.35 1.55
CA SER A 467 10.76 5.11 0.59
C SER A 467 9.48 5.68 1.20
N ALA A 468 8.96 5.07 2.27
CA ALA A 468 7.83 5.56 3.07
C ALA A 468 8.30 6.47 4.25
N ILE A 469 9.59 6.79 4.33
CA ILE A 469 10.19 7.70 5.30
C ILE A 469 10.85 8.91 4.59
N PRO A 470 10.07 9.76 3.88
CA PRO A 470 10.65 10.84 3.08
C PRO A 470 11.08 12.02 3.95
N SER A 471 12.36 12.05 4.33
CA SER A 471 12.99 13.16 5.07
C SER A 471 14.38 13.49 4.51
N PRO A 472 14.64 14.71 4.00
CA PRO A 472 15.98 15.15 3.64
C PRO A 472 16.92 15.13 4.87
N LEU A 473 18.15 14.65 4.70
CA LEU A 473 19.13 14.55 5.79
C LEU A 473 19.33 15.89 6.53
N LYS A 474 19.41 16.99 5.79
CA LYS A 474 19.48 18.38 6.31
C LYS A 474 18.31 18.83 7.20
N ASN A 475 17.18 18.11 7.21
CA ASN A 475 16.07 18.35 8.12
C ASN A 475 16.24 17.55 9.42
N VAL A 476 16.72 16.30 9.32
CA VAL A 476 16.87 15.35 10.43
C VAL A 476 18.10 15.67 11.28
N GLU A 477 19.22 16.07 10.67
CA GLU A 477 20.48 16.31 11.39
C GLU A 477 20.56 17.69 12.08
N LYS A 478 19.50 18.50 12.03
CA LYS A 478 19.47 19.82 12.68
C LYS A 478 19.77 19.69 14.17
N ALA A 479 20.80 20.40 14.63
CA ALA A 479 21.39 20.19 15.96
C ALA A 479 20.39 20.27 17.13
N PHE A 480 19.39 21.16 17.05
CA PHE A 480 18.38 21.33 18.10
C PHE A 480 17.44 20.11 18.26
N LEU A 481 17.29 19.27 17.23
CA LEU A 481 16.47 18.05 17.30
C LEU A 481 17.11 16.93 18.13
N LYS A 482 18.42 16.99 18.36
CA LYS A 482 19.19 15.92 19.04
C LYS A 482 18.64 15.56 20.43
N LYS A 483 18.01 16.52 21.12
CA LYS A 483 17.41 16.33 22.45
C LYS A 483 16.01 15.71 22.44
N TYR A 484 15.35 15.60 21.28
CA TYR A 484 13.99 15.08 21.18
C TYR A 484 13.92 13.62 20.70
N TRP A 485 14.99 13.06 20.13
CA TRP A 485 14.91 11.76 19.44
C TRP A 485 14.68 10.57 20.39
N ALA A 486 13.55 9.90 20.22
CA ALA A 486 13.19 8.64 20.85
C ALA A 486 13.20 7.49 19.82
N LYS A 487 13.55 6.27 20.27
CA LYS A 487 13.58 5.08 19.42
C LYS A 487 12.17 4.54 19.15
N TRP A 488 11.95 4.00 17.96
CA TRP A 488 10.78 3.18 17.67
C TRP A 488 10.76 1.91 18.53
N LYS A 489 9.63 1.61 19.19
CA LYS A 489 9.40 0.32 19.87
C LYS A 489 7.92 0.02 20.03
N ALA A 490 7.53 -1.19 19.64
CA ALA A 490 6.16 -1.70 19.55
C ALA A 490 6.11 -3.24 19.75
N ASN A 491 7.00 -3.79 20.58
CA ASN A 491 7.06 -5.25 20.88
C ASN A 491 5.70 -5.81 21.31
N HIS A 492 4.91 -5.05 22.05
CA HIS A 492 3.60 -5.44 22.59
C HIS A 492 2.54 -5.73 21.50
N THR A 493 2.73 -5.28 20.26
CA THR A 493 1.90 -5.65 19.10
C THR A 493 2.63 -6.58 18.11
N GLY A 494 3.87 -7.01 18.42
CA GLY A 494 4.72 -7.77 17.51
C GLY A 494 5.38 -6.93 16.40
N ARG A 495 5.31 -5.60 16.49
CA ARG A 495 5.59 -4.66 15.39
C ARG A 495 6.97 -4.01 15.47
N THR A 496 7.97 -4.76 15.92
CA THR A 496 9.35 -4.28 16.09
C THR A 496 10.36 -5.34 15.69
N THR A 497 11.44 -4.87 15.06
CA THR A 497 12.57 -5.67 14.62
C THR A 497 13.53 -5.90 15.78
N SER A 498 13.47 -7.07 16.43
CA SER A 498 14.53 -7.53 17.32
C SER A 498 15.63 -8.25 16.50
N LYS A 499 16.82 -8.45 17.06
CA LYS A 499 17.88 -9.25 16.41
C LYS A 499 17.73 -10.76 16.63
N GLU A 500 16.89 -11.15 17.58
CA GLU A 500 16.71 -12.54 18.01
C GLU A 500 15.46 -13.16 17.36
N ASP A 501 14.43 -12.34 17.07
CA ASP A 501 13.28 -12.74 16.28
C ASP A 501 13.50 -12.47 14.78
N LEU A 502 13.75 -13.52 13.99
CA LEU A 502 13.62 -13.49 12.52
C LEU A 502 12.17 -13.23 12.03
N GLN A 503 11.24 -13.06 12.99
CA GLN A 503 9.83 -12.70 12.80
C GLN A 503 9.50 -11.30 13.32
N GLY A 504 10.43 -10.61 13.99
CA GLY A 504 10.28 -9.23 14.47
C GLY A 504 10.29 -8.24 13.31
N ARG A 505 9.17 -7.56 13.07
CA ARG A 505 8.86 -6.94 11.78
C ARG A 505 7.93 -5.75 11.95
N LEU A 506 8.33 -4.52 11.59
CA LEU A 506 7.48 -3.44 11.02
C LEU A 506 8.10 -2.01 11.09
N VAL A 507 7.64 -1.16 10.17
CA VAL A 507 7.94 0.29 10.07
C VAL A 507 6.66 1.09 9.74
N PHE A 508 6.66 2.38 10.07
CA PHE A 508 5.57 3.37 10.11
C PHE A 508 4.76 3.65 8.82
N SER A 509 3.71 4.47 9.02
CA SER A 509 3.09 5.35 8.02
C SER A 509 2.79 6.75 8.61
N ALA A 510 2.09 7.60 7.87
CA ALA A 510 1.80 9.01 8.18
C ALA A 510 0.38 9.46 7.78
#